data_AF-A0A7S2JI54-F1
#
_entry.id   AF-A0A7S2JI54-F1
#
_cell.length_a   1.000
_cell.length_b   1.000
_cell.length_c   1.000
_cell.angle_alpha   90.00
_cell.angle_beta   90.00
_cell.angle_gamma   90.00
#
_symmetry.space_group_name_H-M   'P 1'
#
loop_
_entity.id
_entity.type
_entity.pdbx_description
1 polymer ?
#
loop_
_entity_poly.entity_id
_entity_poly.type
_entity_poly.pdbx_seq_one_letter_code
_entity_poly.pdbx_strand_id
1 'polypeptide(L)'
;WVTVGSMAAVIRSKVLSVRAGGVWKIVEQTPSVGNVATTYARNFYKHLTMAMPPLEEYPTDVYVPHTTVADLLSSQVEIELVASSRGSDMSYEQKDALIKELQEERCCVQVGKDNVLTRSVHVAVLVIVRADGRRLVEIGRRQGSTGAPDSGTLQTYCRLPGTKR
;
A
#
# COMPACT_ATOMS: atom_id res chain seq x y z
N TRP A 1 21.78 -18.43 -18.07
CA TRP A 1 20.45 -19.07 -18.04
C TRP A 1 20.54 -20.34 -18.87
N VAL A 2 20.36 -21.50 -18.24
CA VAL A 2 20.28 -22.79 -18.94
C VAL A 2 18.83 -23.25 -18.79
N THR A 3 18.06 -23.20 -19.87
CA THR A 3 16.66 -23.65 -19.87
C THR A 3 16.64 -25.14 -20.20
N VAL A 4 16.17 -25.96 -19.26
CA VAL A 4 15.98 -27.41 -19.45
C VAL A 4 14.53 -27.63 -19.92
N GLY A 5 14.28 -27.47 -21.22
CA GLY A 5 12.94 -27.66 -21.81
C GLY A 5 12.76 -26.96 -23.17
N SER A 6 11.79 -27.41 -23.96
CA SER A 6 11.39 -26.74 -25.21
C SER A 6 10.18 -25.84 -24.97
N MET A 7 10.29 -24.56 -25.31
CA MET A 7 9.17 -23.61 -25.32
C MET A 7 8.74 -23.37 -26.76
N ALA A 8 7.48 -23.63 -27.09
CA ALA A 8 6.90 -23.31 -28.39
C ALA A 8 5.82 -22.22 -28.22
N ALA A 9 5.93 -21.13 -28.98
CA ALA A 9 4.89 -20.11 -29.02
C ALA A 9 3.68 -20.66 -29.79
N VAL A 10 2.57 -20.88 -29.08
CA VAL A 10 1.33 -21.39 -29.69
C VAL A 10 0.60 -20.30 -30.49
N ILE A 11 0.85 -19.02 -30.18
CA ILE A 11 0.23 -17.84 -30.79
C ILE A 11 1.34 -16.85 -31.15
N ARG A 12 1.11 -15.98 -32.16
CA ARG A 12 2.03 -14.89 -32.52
C ARG A 12 2.34 -14.04 -31.28
N SER A 13 3.59 -14.05 -30.85
CA SER A 13 4.08 -13.29 -29.71
C SER A 13 5.15 -12.28 -30.15
N LYS A 14 5.35 -11.24 -29.34
CA LYS A 14 6.47 -10.31 -29.47
C LYS A 14 7.32 -10.43 -28.21
N VAL A 15 8.63 -10.51 -28.37
CA VAL A 15 9.56 -10.49 -27.25
C VAL A 15 9.81 -9.05 -26.86
N LEU A 16 9.49 -8.69 -25.62
CA LEU A 16 9.83 -7.40 -25.04
C LEU A 16 11.21 -7.53 -24.37
N SER A 17 12.18 -6.74 -24.81
CA SER A 17 13.48 -6.62 -24.16
C SER A 17 13.56 -5.29 -23.43
N VAL A 18 13.75 -5.33 -22.11
CA VAL A 18 13.86 -4.14 -21.27
C VAL A 18 15.32 -3.94 -20.86
N ARG A 19 15.92 -2.80 -21.21
CA ARG A 19 17.26 -2.42 -20.75
C ARG A 19 17.19 -1.89 -19.32
N ALA A 20 17.31 -2.79 -18.33
CA ALA A 20 17.20 -2.45 -16.90
C ALA A 20 18.48 -1.89 -16.27
N GLY A 21 19.55 -1.63 -17.03
CA GLY A 21 20.85 -1.24 -16.46
C GLY A 21 20.81 0.04 -15.60
N GLY A 22 19.98 1.02 -15.96
CA GLY A 22 19.78 2.22 -15.13
C GLY A 22 19.04 1.93 -13.83
N VAL A 23 18.07 1.01 -13.85
CA VAL A 23 17.30 0.60 -12.67
C VAL A 23 18.21 -0.11 -11.67
N TRP A 24 19.09 -0.98 -12.15
CA TRP A 24 20.07 -1.66 -11.29
C TRP A 24 21.01 -0.69 -10.59
N LYS A 25 21.50 0.34 -11.29
CA LYS A 25 22.33 1.38 -10.66
C LYS A 25 21.60 2.09 -9.52
N ILE A 26 20.31 2.40 -9.69
CA ILE A 26 19.50 3.05 -8.64
C ILE A 26 19.30 2.10 -7.45
N VAL A 27 19.02 0.83 -7.72
CA VAL A 27 18.87 -0.21 -6.69
C VAL A 27 20.16 -0.40 -5.89
N GLU A 28 21.31 -0.41 -6.56
CA GLU A 28 22.63 -0.52 -5.93
C GLU A 28 22.98 0.71 -5.08
N GLN A 29 22.59 1.91 -5.54
CA GLN A 29 22.82 3.16 -4.82
C GLN A 29 21.83 3.39 -3.67
N THR A 30 20.66 2.74 -3.70
CA THR A 30 19.56 2.97 -2.75
C THR A 30 19.08 1.63 -2.17
N PRO A 31 19.72 1.14 -1.09
CA PRO A 31 19.42 -0.19 -0.53
C PRO A 31 17.94 -0.41 -0.17
N SER A 32 17.25 0.63 0.31
CA SER A 32 15.81 0.56 0.63
C SER A 32 14.96 0.25 -0.61
N VAL A 33 15.24 0.90 -1.74
CA VAL A 33 14.56 0.62 -3.02
C VAL A 33 14.86 -0.80 -3.48
N GLY A 34 16.10 -1.26 -3.32
CA GLY A 34 16.48 -2.64 -3.60
C GLY A 34 15.72 -3.66 -2.74
N ASN A 35 15.59 -3.41 -1.44
CA ASN A 35 14.85 -4.27 -0.51
C ASN A 35 13.36 -4.31 -0.89
N VAL A 36 12.74 -3.15 -1.15
CA VAL A 36 11.34 -3.05 -1.61
C VAL A 36 11.13 -3.85 -2.89
N ALA A 37 11.93 -3.59 -3.92
CA ALA A 37 11.80 -4.24 -5.22
C ALA A 37 12.00 -5.76 -5.11
N THR A 38 12.95 -6.19 -4.28
CA THR A 38 13.21 -7.61 -4.04
C THR A 38 12.05 -8.28 -3.30
N THR A 39 11.51 -7.63 -2.27
CA THR A 39 10.34 -8.12 -1.53
C THR A 39 9.12 -8.22 -2.43
N TYR A 40 8.83 -7.16 -3.19
CA TYR A 40 7.79 -7.14 -4.20
C TYR A 40 7.94 -8.30 -5.18
N ALA A 41 9.12 -8.47 -5.77
CA ALA A 41 9.36 -9.53 -6.74
C ALA A 41 9.17 -10.93 -6.15
N ARG A 42 9.62 -11.16 -4.91
CA ARG A 42 9.43 -12.45 -4.21
C ARG A 42 7.97 -12.73 -3.92
N ASN A 43 7.23 -11.75 -3.38
CA ASN A 43 5.82 -11.92 -3.06
C ASN A 43 5.01 -12.11 -4.32
N PHE A 44 5.21 -11.27 -5.34
CA PHE A 44 4.55 -11.41 -6.64
C PHE A 44 4.79 -12.79 -7.25
N TYR A 45 6.04 -13.27 -7.27
CA TYR A 45 6.36 -14.61 -7.79
C TYR A 45 5.66 -15.72 -7.00
N LYS A 46 5.63 -15.63 -5.66
CA LYS A 46 4.92 -16.58 -4.81
C LYS A 46 3.44 -16.66 -5.19
N HIS A 47 2.76 -15.51 -5.29
CA HIS A 47 1.35 -15.47 -5.69
C HIS A 47 1.14 -15.99 -7.13
N LEU A 48 2.05 -15.63 -8.05
CA LEU A 48 2.01 -16.13 -9.43
C LEU A 48 2.07 -17.65 -9.51
N THR A 49 2.92 -18.28 -8.68
CA THR A 49 3.04 -19.75 -8.64
C THR A 49 1.89 -20.44 -7.90
N MET A 50 1.18 -19.72 -7.03
CA MET A 50 0.02 -20.26 -6.30
C MET A 50 -1.26 -20.17 -7.14
N ALA A 51 -1.37 -19.14 -7.99
CA ALA A 51 -2.46 -18.97 -8.95
C ALA A 51 -2.25 -19.86 -10.18
N MET A 52 -2.51 -21.16 -10.04
CA MET A 52 -2.49 -22.09 -11.17
C MET A 52 -3.77 -22.95 -11.20
N PRO A 53 -4.27 -23.32 -12.40
CA PRO A 53 -5.33 -24.29 -12.52
C PRO A 53 -4.97 -25.64 -11.87
N PRO A 54 -5.96 -26.42 -11.38
CA PRO A 54 -7.40 -26.22 -11.59
C PRO A 54 -8.09 -25.32 -10.55
N LEU A 55 -7.36 -24.86 -9.53
CA LEU A 55 -7.96 -24.13 -8.41
C LEU A 55 -8.25 -22.67 -8.74
N GLU A 56 -7.44 -22.07 -9.60
CA GLU A 56 -7.53 -20.66 -9.98
C GLU A 56 -7.27 -20.48 -11.48
N GLU A 57 -7.68 -19.33 -12.04
CA GLU A 57 -7.29 -18.95 -13.39
C GLU A 57 -5.78 -18.62 -13.48
N TYR A 58 -5.18 -18.83 -14.64
CA TYR A 58 -3.80 -18.40 -14.87
C TYR A 58 -3.70 -16.87 -14.73
N PRO A 59 -2.73 -16.35 -13.97
CA PRO A 59 -2.52 -14.92 -13.82
C PRO A 59 -2.11 -14.28 -15.15
N THR A 60 -2.44 -13.01 -15.30
CA THR A 60 -2.02 -12.16 -16.42
C THR A 60 -0.93 -11.18 -15.97
N ASP A 61 -0.38 -10.44 -16.93
CA ASP A 61 0.55 -9.34 -16.69
C ASP A 61 -0.09 -8.17 -15.91
N VAL A 62 -1.42 -8.13 -15.82
CA VAL A 62 -2.18 -7.07 -15.14
C VAL A 62 -2.86 -7.58 -13.87
N TYR A 63 -3.17 -8.87 -13.78
CA TYR A 63 -3.99 -9.43 -12.72
C TYR A 63 -3.41 -10.73 -12.17
N VAL A 64 -3.17 -10.76 -10.86
CA VAL A 64 -2.86 -11.98 -10.11
C VAL A 64 -3.99 -12.23 -9.12
N PRO A 65 -4.67 -13.39 -9.18
CA PRO A 65 -5.74 -13.74 -8.25
C PRO A 65 -5.34 -13.59 -6.78
N HIS A 66 -6.29 -13.16 -5.94
CA HIS A 66 -6.14 -13.01 -4.48
C HIS A 66 -4.90 -12.23 -4.02
N THR A 67 -4.48 -11.26 -4.84
CA THR A 67 -3.32 -10.44 -4.55
C THR A 67 -3.74 -8.99 -4.38
N THR A 68 -3.50 -8.44 -3.20
CA THR A 68 -3.65 -7.01 -2.90
C THR A 68 -2.30 -6.33 -2.88
N VAL A 69 -2.29 -4.99 -2.89
CA VAL A 69 -1.03 -4.21 -2.81
C VAL A 69 -0.30 -4.50 -1.50
N ALA A 70 -1.03 -4.73 -0.40
CA ALA A 70 -0.46 -5.09 0.90
C ALA A 70 0.24 -6.46 0.88
N ASP A 71 -0.25 -7.40 0.08
CA ASP A 71 0.40 -8.71 -0.08
C ASP A 71 1.74 -8.60 -0.82
N LEU A 72 1.85 -7.62 -1.73
CA LEU A 72 3.03 -7.41 -2.56
C LEU A 72 4.11 -6.57 -1.86
N LEU A 73 3.71 -5.59 -1.06
CA LEU A 73 4.63 -4.68 -0.37
C LEU A 73 4.62 -4.95 1.13
N SER A 74 5.76 -5.31 1.69
CA SER A 74 5.86 -5.54 3.13
C SER A 74 5.94 -4.23 3.91
N SER A 75 5.14 -4.15 4.99
CA SER A 75 5.26 -3.12 6.03
C SER A 75 6.68 -3.04 6.65
N GLN A 76 7.51 -4.08 6.47
CA GLN A 76 8.91 -4.11 6.89
C GLN A 76 9.73 -2.96 6.31
N VAL A 77 9.43 -2.53 5.09
CA VAL A 77 10.10 -1.38 4.46
C VAL A 77 9.81 -0.11 5.23
N GLU A 78 8.55 0.10 5.60
CA GLU A 78 8.12 1.29 6.33
C GLU A 78 8.68 1.29 7.74
N ILE A 79 8.76 0.11 8.38
CA ILE A 79 9.41 -0.09 9.67
C ILE A 79 10.91 0.23 9.58
N GLU A 80 11.61 -0.24 8.54
CA GLU A 80 13.01 0.10 8.29
C GLU A 80 13.21 1.60 8.07
N LEU A 81 12.28 2.27 7.39
CA LEU A 81 12.30 3.73 7.22
C LEU A 81 12.14 4.46 8.56
N VAL A 82 11.23 4.01 9.42
CA VAL A 82 11.09 4.56 10.78
C VAL A 82 12.37 4.35 11.59
N ALA A 83 12.94 3.14 11.56
CA ALA A 83 14.17 2.79 12.28
C ALA A 83 15.40 3.57 11.77
N SER A 84 15.49 3.80 10.46
CA SER A 84 16.61 4.51 9.82
C SER A 84 16.46 6.04 9.79
N SER A 85 15.30 6.57 10.15
CA SER A 85 15.06 8.02 10.22
C SER A 85 15.98 8.68 11.27
N ARG A 86 17.06 9.30 10.79
CA ARG A 86 17.95 10.15 11.60
C ARG A 86 17.33 11.55 11.65
N GLY A 87 17.08 12.06 12.86
CA GLY A 87 16.52 13.40 13.06
C GLY A 87 15.01 13.46 13.28
N SER A 88 14.33 12.33 13.47
CA SER A 88 13.00 12.35 14.08
C SER A 88 13.16 12.63 15.59
N ASP A 89 12.60 13.75 16.08
CA ASP A 89 12.46 14.07 17.52
C ASP A 89 11.51 13.10 18.26
N MET A 90 11.28 11.92 17.69
CA MET A 90 10.38 10.92 18.23
C MET A 90 11.05 10.16 19.37
N SER A 91 10.36 10.08 20.51
CA SER A 91 10.77 9.21 21.62
C SER A 91 10.75 7.73 21.20
N TYR A 92 11.39 6.88 22.00
CA TYR A 92 11.37 5.44 21.79
C TYR A 92 9.93 4.89 21.78
N GLU A 93 9.08 5.35 22.70
CA GLU A 93 7.68 4.94 22.82
C GLU A 93 6.86 5.36 21.59
N GLN A 94 7.12 6.55 21.04
CA GLN A 94 6.47 7.01 19.81
C GLN A 94 6.89 6.18 18.59
N LYS A 95 8.17 5.78 18.52
CA LYS A 95 8.67 4.88 17.47
C LYS A 95 8.03 3.51 17.56
N ASP A 96 7.98 2.92 18.74
CA ASP A 96 7.37 1.62 18.97
C ASP A 96 5.87 1.62 18.63
N ALA A 97 5.15 2.65 19.07
CA ALA A 97 3.74 2.83 18.72
C ALA A 97 3.54 2.93 17.21
N LEU A 98 4.38 3.71 16.50
CA LEU A 98 4.31 3.82 15.04
C LEU A 98 4.62 2.51 14.33
N ILE A 99 5.63 1.77 14.79
CA ILE A 99 5.96 0.44 14.24
C ILE A 99 4.77 -0.50 14.39
N LYS A 100 4.12 -0.50 15.55
CA LYS A 100 2.93 -1.32 15.78
C LYS A 100 1.78 -0.93 14.85
N GLU A 101 1.58 0.37 14.59
CA GLU A 101 0.58 0.83 13.61
C GLU A 101 0.86 0.38 12.19
N LEU A 102 2.14 0.38 11.78
CA LEU A 102 2.57 -0.12 10.47
C LEU A 102 2.38 -1.63 10.35
N GLN A 103 2.66 -2.39 11.42
CA GLN A 103 2.42 -3.84 11.46
C GLN A 103 0.93 -4.19 11.38
N GLU A 104 0.07 -3.35 11.96
CA GLU A 104 -1.39 -3.48 11.92
C GLU A 104 -2.01 -2.86 10.64
N GLU A 105 -1.19 -2.38 9.70
CA GLU A 105 -1.61 -1.74 8.45
C GLU A 105 -2.57 -0.53 8.65
N ARG A 106 -2.49 0.13 9.82
CA ARG A 106 -3.34 1.29 10.16
C ARG A 106 -2.83 2.60 9.58
N CYS A 107 -1.58 2.63 9.16
CA CYS A 107 -0.95 3.78 8.53
C CYS A 107 0.12 3.32 7.54
N CYS A 108 0.60 4.25 6.73
CA CYS A 108 1.79 4.10 5.90
C CYS A 108 2.76 5.24 6.18
N VAL A 109 4.05 5.02 5.90
CA VAL A 109 5.10 6.01 6.17
C VAL A 109 5.93 6.23 4.91
N GLN A 110 6.20 7.49 4.61
CA GLN A 110 7.01 7.92 3.48
C GLN A 110 8.07 8.91 3.92
N VAL A 111 9.19 8.95 3.21
CA VAL A 111 10.25 9.93 3.43
C VAL A 111 10.17 11.01 2.36
N GLY A 112 9.95 12.26 2.78
CA GLY A 112 9.88 13.42 1.90
C GLY A 112 11.25 13.91 1.42
N LYS A 113 11.26 15.01 0.65
CA LYS A 113 12.49 15.58 0.04
C LYS A 113 13.57 16.00 1.05
N ASP A 114 13.17 16.32 2.29
CA ASP A 114 14.08 16.78 3.34
C ASP A 114 14.42 15.67 4.36
N ASN A 115 14.27 14.39 3.97
CA ASN A 115 14.34 13.24 4.88
C ASN A 115 13.32 13.28 6.04
N VAL A 116 12.30 14.13 5.93
CA VAL A 116 11.22 14.23 6.91
C VAL A 116 10.27 13.06 6.70
N LEU A 117 10.05 12.32 7.78
CA LEU A 117 9.14 11.19 7.81
C LEU A 117 7.70 11.69 7.87
N THR A 118 6.90 11.33 6.87
CA THR A 118 5.48 11.65 6.78
C THR A 118 4.68 10.39 7.02
N ARG A 119 3.88 10.38 8.08
CA ARG A 119 2.91 9.33 8.37
C ARG A 119 1.58 9.69 7.72
N SER A 120 1.07 8.80 6.88
CA SER A 120 -0.23 8.94 6.22
C SER A 120 -1.20 7.91 6.79
N VAL A 121 -2.42 8.34 7.06
CA VAL A 121 -3.50 7.47 7.55
C VAL A 121 -4.67 7.61 6.60
N HIS A 122 -5.17 6.49 6.08
CA HIS A 122 -6.39 6.47 5.30
C HIS A 122 -7.59 6.37 6.23
N VAL A 123 -8.49 7.37 6.19
CA VAL A 123 -9.74 7.32 6.95
C VAL A 123 -10.91 7.22 5.99
N ALA A 124 -11.65 6.12 6.08
CA ALA A 124 -12.92 5.97 5.39
C ALA A 124 -14.05 6.49 6.28
N VAL A 125 -14.90 7.35 5.73
CA VAL A 125 -16.13 7.81 6.38
C VAL A 125 -17.30 7.05 5.76
N LEU A 126 -18.03 6.31 6.58
CA LEU A 126 -19.26 5.64 6.16
C LEU A 126 -20.47 6.51 6.49
N VAL A 127 -21.29 6.77 5.47
CA VAL A 127 -22.61 7.40 5.63
C VAL A 127 -23.66 6.44 5.10
N ILE A 128 -24.56 5.99 5.98
CA ILE A 128 -25.71 5.19 5.58
C ILE A 128 -26.90 6.12 5.42
N VAL A 129 -27.46 6.19 4.21
CA VAL A 129 -28.61 7.04 3.88
C VAL A 129 -29.76 6.14 3.46
N ARG A 130 -30.95 6.37 4.03
CA ARG A 130 -32.19 5.73 3.60
C ARG A 130 -32.65 6.26 2.25
N ALA A 131 -33.55 5.53 1.59
CA ALA A 131 -34.20 5.98 0.34
C ALA A 131 -34.93 7.33 0.49
N ASP A 132 -35.35 7.69 1.71
CA ASP A 132 -35.99 8.98 2.03
C ASP A 132 -34.98 10.13 2.30
N GLY A 133 -33.69 9.90 2.07
CA GLY A 133 -32.62 10.88 2.28
C GLY A 133 -32.19 11.04 3.74
N ARG A 134 -32.79 10.34 4.71
CA ARG A 134 -32.41 10.44 6.13
C ARG A 134 -31.13 9.64 6.40
N ARG A 135 -30.18 10.26 7.12
CA ARG A 135 -28.94 9.62 7.57
C ARG A 135 -29.21 8.71 8.77
N LEU A 136 -28.81 7.44 8.65
CA LEU A 136 -28.91 6.42 9.69
C LEU A 136 -27.66 6.28 10.54
N VAL A 137 -26.48 6.55 9.98
CA VAL A 137 -25.21 6.53 10.71
C VAL A 137 -24.25 7.40 9.92
N GLU A 138 -23.46 8.19 10.64
CA GLU A 138 -22.32 8.92 10.11
C GLU A 138 -21.13 8.62 11.03
N ILE A 139 -20.10 7.96 10.48
CA ILE A 139 -18.84 7.66 11.17
C ILE A 139 -17.78 8.65 10.66
N GLY A 140 -17.81 9.85 11.23
CA GLY A 140 -16.90 10.95 10.97
C GLY A 140 -17.43 12.00 10.00
N ARG A 141 -16.90 13.21 10.12
CA ARG A 141 -17.19 14.34 9.23
C ARG A 141 -15.95 15.16 9.03
N ARG A 142 -15.70 15.56 7.78
CA ARG A 142 -14.69 16.56 7.46
C ARG A 142 -15.21 17.95 7.87
N GLN A 143 -14.56 18.61 8.82
CA GLN A 143 -14.80 20.01 9.19
C GLN A 143 -13.87 20.91 8.36
N GLY A 144 -14.44 21.89 7.65
CA GLY A 144 -13.75 22.71 6.65
C GLY A 144 -13.78 22.02 5.27
N SER A 145 -14.19 22.64 4.17
CA SER A 145 -14.56 24.02 3.90
C SER A 145 -15.63 24.06 2.78
N THR A 146 -16.47 25.08 2.79
CA THR A 146 -17.40 25.41 1.70
C THR A 146 -16.69 26.06 0.49
N GLY A 147 -15.40 25.77 0.21
CA GLY A 147 -14.73 26.38 -0.94
C GLY A 147 -13.24 26.10 -1.19
N ALA A 148 -12.56 25.30 -0.38
CA ALA A 148 -11.15 24.94 -0.57
C ALA A 148 -10.93 23.41 -0.37
N PRO A 149 -10.50 22.67 -1.40
CA PRO A 149 -10.52 21.19 -1.41
C PRO A 149 -9.58 20.51 -0.39
N ASP A 150 -8.59 21.22 0.16
CA ASP A 150 -7.38 20.54 0.69
C ASP A 150 -7.06 20.72 2.18
N SER A 151 -7.87 21.42 2.99
CA SER A 151 -7.49 21.72 4.40
C SER A 151 -8.51 21.36 5.49
N GLY A 152 -9.47 20.48 5.20
CA GLY A 152 -10.46 20.07 6.21
C GLY A 152 -9.91 19.03 7.20
N THR A 153 -10.02 19.30 8.51
CA THR A 153 -9.75 18.32 9.58
C THR A 153 -10.86 17.28 9.63
N LEU A 154 -10.50 15.99 9.61
CA LEU A 154 -11.49 14.92 9.74
C LEU A 154 -11.80 14.67 11.21
N GLN A 155 -13.01 15.00 11.63
CA GLN A 155 -13.48 14.73 12.98
C GLN A 155 -14.10 13.33 12.98
N THR A 156 -13.47 12.36 13.65
CA THR A 156 -14.08 11.06 13.90
C THR A 156 -15.19 11.22 14.95
N TYR A 157 -16.43 10.90 14.57
CA TYR A 157 -17.56 10.84 15.50
C TYR A 157 -18.58 9.82 15.01
N CYS A 158 -19.29 9.14 15.91
CA CYS A 158 -20.42 8.28 15.55
C CYS A 158 -21.72 9.03 15.86
N ARG A 159 -22.49 9.40 14.84
CA ARG A 159 -23.81 10.01 15.01
C ARG A 159 -24.89 8.98 14.70
N LEU A 160 -25.55 8.51 15.75
CA LEU A 160 -26.74 7.65 15.65
C LEU A 160 -28.02 8.49 15.55
N PRO A 161 -29.06 8.00 14.86
CA PRO A 161 -30.36 8.61 14.78
C PRO A 161 -31.04 8.50 16.14
N GLY A 162 -31.59 9.61 16.62
CA GLY A 162 -32.42 9.60 17.82
C GLY A 162 -31.65 9.65 19.15
N THR A 163 -30.41 10.17 19.20
CA THR A 163 -29.91 10.70 20.48
C THR A 163 -30.86 11.79 20.95
N LYS A 164 -31.70 11.44 21.94
CA LYS A 164 -32.60 12.38 22.62
C LYS A 164 -31.74 13.57 23.07
N ARG A 165 -32.09 14.76 22.59
CA ARG A 165 -31.69 16.00 23.24
C ARG A 165 -32.36 16.09 24.60
#